data_AF-A0A0L0EKR2-F1
#
_entry.id   AF-A0A0L0EKR2-F1
#
_cell.length_a   1.000
_cell.length_b   1.000
_cell.length_c   1.000
_cell.angle_alpha   90.00
_cell.angle_beta   90.00
_cell.angle_gamma   90.00
#
_symmetry.space_group_name_H-M   'P 1'
#
loop_
_entity.id
_entity.type
_entity.pdbx_description
1 polymer ?
#
loop_
_entity_poly.entity_id
_entity_poly.type
_entity_poly.pdbx_seq_one_letter_code
_entity_poly.pdbx_strand_id
1 'polypeptide(L)'
;MDTAVVQALRLAQDNQADITFISVLKEVKHWRTFFTSKAEYASKLTELLANKRAAIEAKIKTLDNNLDPNIIICTGIGFIEIIRRAIDEQCDLVVKCAEDADWMDRMLGSEDMHLLRKCPCPVLMLKPGQLDAFNKILATVDVNDSFRELDDEQVQDKLNQAVMKCSVALSLPKPSELHVGSAWDAYAEDWLRYGTFAHQSDEQVDDYVEQGRRDCATKLARLVTTMGRSVSATQTAPG
;
A
#
# COMPACT_ATOMS: atom_id res chain seq x y z
N MET A 1 9.39 13.33 14.30
CA MET A 1 9.43 13.61 12.86
C MET A 1 8.33 12.80 12.22
N ASP A 2 7.50 13.38 11.35
CA ASP A 2 6.35 12.66 10.77
C ASP A 2 6.84 11.70 9.68
N THR A 3 6.76 10.39 9.94
CA THR A 3 7.29 9.36 9.05
C THR A 3 6.70 9.43 7.65
N ALA A 4 5.39 9.70 7.53
CA ALA A 4 4.73 9.77 6.23
C ALA A 4 5.25 10.95 5.41
N VAL A 5 5.37 12.12 6.02
CA VAL A 5 5.87 13.32 5.36
C VAL A 5 7.30 13.11 4.86
N VAL A 6 8.19 12.57 5.69
CA VAL A 6 9.60 12.37 5.31
C VAL A 6 9.73 11.38 4.15
N GLN A 7 9.02 10.25 4.22
CA GLN A 7 9.09 9.24 3.16
C GLN A 7 8.42 9.71 1.88
N ALA A 8 7.28 10.41 1.96
CA ALA A 8 6.61 10.97 0.79
C ALA A 8 7.47 12.02 0.08
N LEU A 9 8.14 12.91 0.81
CA LEU A 9 9.08 13.88 0.23
C LEU A 9 10.22 13.19 -0.53
N ARG A 10 10.81 12.14 0.04
CA ARG A 10 11.86 11.38 -0.64
C ARG A 10 11.35 10.67 -1.87
N LEU A 11 10.20 9.99 -1.79
CA LEU A 11 9.61 9.30 -2.93
C LEU A 11 9.27 10.28 -4.06
N ALA A 12 8.70 11.44 -3.72
CA ALA A 12 8.40 12.49 -4.67
C ALA A 12 9.68 13.01 -5.35
N GLN A 13 10.74 13.27 -4.58
CA GLN A 13 12.03 13.70 -5.12
C GLN A 13 12.67 12.65 -6.03
N ASP A 14 12.74 11.39 -5.56
CA ASP A 14 13.38 10.29 -6.27
C ASP A 14 12.66 9.93 -7.58
N ASN A 15 11.35 10.21 -7.68
CA ASN A 15 10.51 9.91 -8.84
C ASN A 15 10.03 11.16 -9.62
N GLN A 16 10.48 12.36 -9.25
CA GLN A 16 10.00 13.63 -9.82
C GLN A 16 8.47 13.77 -9.81
N ALA A 17 7.83 13.31 -8.73
CA ALA A 17 6.38 13.30 -8.60
C ALA A 17 5.86 14.56 -7.87
N ASP A 18 4.65 14.97 -8.22
CA ASP A 18 3.91 15.98 -7.47
C ASP A 18 3.44 15.42 -6.12
N ILE A 19 3.36 16.29 -5.11
CA ILE A 19 2.96 15.90 -3.76
C ILE A 19 1.84 16.78 -3.21
N THR A 20 0.75 16.14 -2.79
CA THR A 20 -0.33 16.77 -2.04
C THR A 20 -0.33 16.25 -0.59
N PHE A 21 -0.34 17.17 0.36
CA PHE A 21 -0.49 16.87 1.78
C PHE A 21 -1.94 17.05 2.21
N ILE A 22 -2.54 15.99 2.74
CA ILE A 22 -3.92 16.02 3.24
C ILE A 22 -3.96 15.89 4.76
N SER A 23 -4.80 16.72 5.41
CA SER A 23 -5.17 16.54 6.82
C SER A 23 -6.69 16.60 6.98
N VAL A 24 -7.24 15.58 7.63
CA VAL A 24 -8.68 15.48 7.88
C VAL A 24 -8.95 15.75 9.35
N LEU A 25 -9.72 16.80 9.65
CA LEU A 25 -10.25 17.06 10.98
C LEU A 25 -11.51 16.21 11.18
N LYS A 26 -11.47 15.28 12.13
CA LYS A 26 -12.65 14.47 12.49
C LYS A 26 -13.76 15.39 12.97
N GLU A 27 -14.97 15.19 12.45
CA GLU A 27 -16.14 15.93 12.92
C GLU A 27 -16.35 15.65 14.41
N VAL A 28 -16.21 16.69 15.23
CA VAL A 28 -16.54 16.61 16.64
C VAL A 28 -18.06 16.82 16.74
N LYS A 29 -18.80 15.74 16.95
CA LYS A 29 -20.29 15.68 16.92
C LYS A 29 -21.01 16.70 17.83
N HIS A 30 -20.29 17.38 18.72
CA HIS A 30 -20.82 18.40 19.63
C HIS A 30 -20.09 19.75 19.54
N TRP A 31 -19.12 19.94 18.63
CA TRP A 31 -18.43 21.23 18.52
C TRP A 31 -19.39 22.36 18.13
N ARG A 32 -20.36 22.06 17.25
CA ARG A 32 -21.39 23.02 16.84
C ARG A 32 -22.22 23.56 18.01
N THR A 33 -22.42 22.79 19.08
CA THR A 33 -23.27 23.20 20.21
C THR A 33 -22.59 24.20 21.14
N PHE A 34 -21.29 24.42 21.01
CA PHE A 34 -20.56 25.44 21.78
C PHE A 34 -20.76 26.87 21.25
N PHE A 35 -21.30 27.04 20.05
CA PHE A 35 -21.44 28.35 19.42
C PHE A 35 -22.88 28.83 19.39
N THR A 36 -23.06 30.13 19.57
CA THR A 36 -24.37 30.77 19.68
C THR A 36 -25.04 30.93 18.32
N SER A 37 -24.25 30.97 17.24
CA SER A 37 -24.75 31.11 15.88
C SER A 37 -24.00 30.24 14.85
N LYS A 38 -24.65 29.98 13.71
CA LYS A 38 -24.05 29.31 12.55
C LYS A 38 -22.87 30.11 11.97
N ALA A 39 -22.95 31.44 11.99
CA ALA A 39 -21.90 32.34 11.50
C ALA A 39 -20.65 32.27 12.38
N GLU A 40 -20.82 32.25 13.71
CA GLU A 40 -19.74 32.10 14.67
C GLU A 40 -19.03 30.74 14.51
N TYR A 41 -19.80 29.65 14.43
CA TYR A 41 -19.26 28.32 14.14
C TYR A 41 -18.45 28.29 12.83
N ALA A 42 -19.00 28.85 11.74
CA ALA A 42 -18.34 28.87 10.45
C ALA A 42 -17.02 29.66 10.51
N SER A 43 -17.03 30.84 11.14
CA SER A 43 -15.83 31.66 11.34
C SER A 43 -14.75 30.91 12.14
N LYS A 44 -15.14 30.25 13.24
CA LYS A 44 -14.21 29.49 14.09
C LYS A 44 -13.68 28.24 13.40
N LEU A 45 -14.49 27.58 12.58
CA LEU A 45 -14.04 26.47 11.75
C LEU A 45 -13.02 26.95 10.70
N THR A 46 -13.29 28.07 10.02
CA THR A 46 -12.34 28.67 9.07
C THR A 46 -11.00 29.02 9.75
N GLU A 47 -11.04 29.60 10.94
CA GLU A 47 -9.84 29.90 11.73
C GLU A 47 -9.07 28.62 12.07
N LEU A 48 -9.76 27.57 12.54
CA LEU A 48 -9.16 26.28 12.86
C LEU A 48 -8.48 25.63 11.64
N LEU A 49 -9.15 25.65 10.49
CA LEU A 49 -8.62 25.12 9.22
C LEU A 49 -7.38 25.89 8.77
N ALA A 50 -7.42 27.23 8.83
CA ALA A 50 -6.28 28.08 8.47
C ALA A 50 -5.08 27.83 9.40
N ASN A 51 -5.30 27.76 10.71
CA ASN A 51 -4.27 27.47 11.69
C ASN A 51 -3.66 26.07 11.49
N LYS A 52 -4.49 25.07 11.18
CA LYS A 52 -4.02 23.71 10.88
C LYS A 52 -3.15 23.69 9.61
N ARG A 53 -3.59 24.38 8.55
CA ARG A 53 -2.81 24.53 7.31
C ARG A 53 -1.45 25.17 7.58
N ALA A 54 -1.43 26.32 8.25
CA ALA A 54 -0.19 27.03 8.58
C ALA A 54 0.77 26.20 9.43
N ALA A 55 0.24 25.43 10.40
CA ALA A 55 1.06 24.53 11.22
C ALA A 55 1.68 23.38 10.42
N ILE A 56 0.96 22.82 9.44
CA ILE A 56 1.49 21.78 8.54
C ILE A 56 2.53 22.38 7.60
N GLU A 57 2.23 23.53 7.00
CA GLU A 57 3.15 24.24 6.10
C GLU A 57 4.47 24.57 6.80
N ALA A 58 4.41 25.10 8.03
CA ALA A 58 5.59 25.37 8.84
C ALA A 58 6.42 24.10 9.07
N LYS A 59 5.78 22.96 9.39
CA LYS A 59 6.48 21.67 9.57
C LYS A 59 7.15 21.19 8.28
N ILE A 60 6.46 21.25 7.15
CA ILE A 60 7.05 20.86 5.86
C ILE A 60 8.24 21.75 5.53
N LYS A 61 8.14 23.07 5.73
CA LYS A 61 9.23 24.03 5.51
C LYS A 61 10.45 23.82 6.42
N THR A 62 10.31 23.13 7.56
CA THR A 62 11.48 22.71 8.36
C THR A 62 12.24 21.54 7.74
N LEU A 63 11.59 20.75 6.88
CA LEU A 63 12.19 19.61 6.20
C LEU A 63 12.73 19.99 4.83
N ASP A 64 12.00 20.84 4.10
CA ASP A 64 12.40 21.40 2.81
C ASP A 64 11.91 22.85 2.71
N ASN A 65 12.83 23.82 2.77
CA ASN A 65 12.47 25.24 2.78
C ASN A 65 12.08 25.79 1.40
N ASN A 66 12.40 25.07 0.32
CA ASN A 66 12.18 25.52 -1.05
C ASN A 66 10.87 24.97 -1.62
N LEU A 67 10.29 23.95 -0.98
CA LEU A 67 9.01 23.39 -1.37
C LEU A 67 7.88 24.37 -1.07
N ASP A 68 7.02 24.59 -2.08
CA ASP A 68 5.71 25.21 -1.90
C ASP A 68 4.65 24.09 -1.84
N PRO A 69 4.26 23.62 -0.65
CA PRO A 69 3.46 22.40 -0.53
C PRO A 69 1.99 22.64 -0.89
N ASN A 70 1.44 21.80 -1.76
CA ASN A 70 -0.01 21.70 -1.93
C ASN A 70 -0.61 21.06 -0.66
N ILE A 71 -1.34 21.84 0.15
CA ILE A 71 -1.92 21.38 1.42
C ILE A 71 -3.44 21.51 1.40
N ILE A 72 -4.11 20.38 1.62
CA ILE A 72 -5.56 20.27 1.72
C ILE A 72 -5.96 19.96 3.16
N ILE A 73 -6.82 20.81 3.73
CA ILE A 73 -7.46 20.56 5.03
C ILE A 73 -8.95 20.30 4.80
N CYS A 74 -9.41 19.11 5.18
CA CYS A 74 -10.81 18.71 5.07
C CYS A 74 -11.40 18.40 6.45
N THR A 75 -12.73 18.32 6.52
CA THR A 75 -13.46 17.83 7.70
C THR A 75 -14.27 16.60 7.31
N GLY A 76 -14.31 15.57 8.15
CA GLY A 76 -15.11 14.38 7.87
C GLY A 76 -14.50 13.10 8.42
N ILE A 77 -14.79 11.99 7.75
CA ILE A 77 -14.24 10.67 8.07
C ILE A 77 -12.91 10.52 7.32
N GLY A 78 -11.82 10.20 8.04
CA GLY A 78 -10.45 10.26 7.53
C GLY A 78 -10.25 9.50 6.22
N PHE A 79 -10.51 8.19 6.22
CA PHE A 79 -10.30 7.35 5.03
C PHE A 79 -11.22 7.75 3.86
N ILE A 80 -12.43 8.26 4.12
CA ILE A 80 -13.36 8.68 3.05
C ILE A 80 -12.83 9.92 2.34
N GLU A 81 -12.41 10.93 3.10
CA GLU A 81 -11.87 12.16 2.53
C GLU A 81 -10.55 11.91 1.81
N ILE A 82 -9.67 11.03 2.34
CA ILE A 82 -8.45 10.62 1.65
C ILE A 82 -8.76 9.96 0.31
N ILE A 83 -9.68 8.98 0.28
CA ILE A 83 -10.04 8.28 -0.98
C ILE A 83 -10.66 9.23 -1.99
N ARG A 84 -11.55 10.14 -1.55
CA ARG A 84 -12.14 11.16 -2.42
C ARG A 84 -11.06 12.02 -3.05
N ARG A 85 -10.10 12.52 -2.27
CA ARG A 85 -8.99 13.33 -2.81
C ARG A 85 -8.07 12.53 -3.74
N ALA A 86 -7.77 11.28 -3.41
CA ALA A 86 -7.00 10.42 -4.30
C ALA A 86 -7.67 10.24 -5.67
N ILE A 87 -9.00 10.14 -5.71
CA ILE A 87 -9.78 10.06 -6.96
C ILE A 87 -9.82 11.42 -7.68
N ASP A 88 -10.17 12.49 -6.96
CA ASP A 88 -10.36 13.83 -7.53
C ASP A 88 -9.05 14.41 -8.10
N GLU A 89 -7.92 14.17 -7.44
CA GLU A 89 -6.59 14.60 -7.87
C GLU A 89 -5.87 13.56 -8.74
N GLN A 90 -6.51 12.41 -9.00
CA GLN A 90 -5.93 11.31 -9.77
C GLN A 90 -4.57 10.84 -9.22
N CYS A 91 -4.42 10.80 -7.89
CA CYS A 91 -3.22 10.32 -7.23
C CYS A 91 -2.95 8.85 -7.58
N ASP A 92 -1.70 8.53 -7.89
CA ASP A 92 -1.23 7.18 -8.17
C ASP A 92 -0.68 6.44 -6.93
N LEU A 93 -0.43 7.15 -5.83
CA LEU A 93 0.04 6.58 -4.56
C LEU A 93 -0.50 7.37 -3.36
N VAL A 94 -1.02 6.65 -2.36
CA VAL A 94 -1.31 7.21 -1.03
C VAL A 94 -0.25 6.75 -0.04
N VAL A 95 0.49 7.69 0.55
CA VAL A 95 1.48 7.41 1.61
C VAL A 95 0.89 7.76 2.97
N LYS A 96 0.88 6.80 3.89
CA LYS A 96 0.36 7.00 5.25
C LYS A 96 1.19 6.24 6.27
N CYS A 97 1.42 6.86 7.42
CA CYS A 97 1.92 6.16 8.60
C CYS A 97 0.75 5.42 9.26
N ALA A 98 0.96 4.13 9.57
CA ALA A 98 0.02 3.33 10.34
C ALA A 98 -0.22 4.00 11.69
N GLU A 99 -1.46 3.92 12.17
CA GLU A 99 -1.77 4.32 13.55
C GLU A 99 -1.04 3.37 14.52
N ASP A 100 -0.56 3.90 15.65
CA ASP A 100 0.04 3.08 16.71
C ASP A 100 -1.04 2.12 17.24
N ALA A 101 -0.99 0.87 16.78
CA ALA A 101 -1.70 -0.21 17.43
C ALA A 101 -0.92 -0.54 18.71
N ASP A 102 -1.60 -0.55 19.87
CA ASP A 102 -1.00 -0.97 21.12
C ASP A 102 -0.23 -2.29 20.88
N TRP A 103 1.07 -2.26 21.20
CA TRP A 103 2.12 -3.25 20.99
C TRP A 103 1.76 -4.75 21.18
N MET A 104 0.63 -5.08 21.80
CA MET A 104 0.10 -6.45 21.90
C MET A 104 -0.64 -6.92 20.64
N ASP A 105 -1.29 -6.02 19.91
CA ASP A 105 -1.99 -6.35 18.67
C ASP A 105 -1.35 -5.58 17.53
N ARG A 106 -0.46 -6.24 16.77
CA ARG A 106 0.13 -5.73 15.52
C ARG A 106 -0.92 -5.54 14.40
N MET A 107 -2.13 -5.14 14.75
CA MET A 107 -3.27 -4.97 13.86
C MET A 107 -3.41 -3.51 13.48
N LEU A 108 -3.47 -3.24 12.18
CA LEU A 108 -3.80 -1.92 11.65
C LEU A 108 -5.14 -1.42 12.22
N GLY A 109 -5.21 -0.12 12.52
CA GLY A 109 -6.45 0.52 12.98
C GLY A 109 -7.60 0.34 11.99
N SER A 110 -8.84 0.49 12.46
CA SER A 110 -10.03 0.31 11.60
C SER A 110 -10.05 1.28 10.41
N GLU A 111 -9.57 2.52 10.58
CA GLU A 111 -9.44 3.50 9.49
C GLU A 111 -8.36 3.08 8.48
N ASP A 112 -7.21 2.57 8.94
CA ASP A 112 -6.15 2.06 8.07
C ASP A 112 -6.64 0.88 7.22
N MET A 113 -7.36 -0.05 7.83
CA MET A 113 -7.97 -1.18 7.12
C MET A 113 -9.06 -0.75 6.13
N HIS A 114 -9.83 0.31 6.45
CA HIS A 114 -10.78 0.86 5.49
C HIS A 114 -10.08 1.49 4.29
N LEU A 115 -8.96 2.19 4.51
CA LEU A 115 -8.16 2.74 3.42
C LEU A 115 -7.60 1.62 2.53
N LEU A 116 -6.93 0.61 3.11
CA LEU A 116 -6.35 -0.50 2.35
C LEU A 116 -7.37 -1.31 1.54
N ARG A 117 -8.61 -1.43 2.02
CA ARG A 117 -9.67 -2.19 1.33
C ARG A 117 -10.39 -1.40 0.23
N LYS A 118 -10.36 -0.07 0.28
CA LYS A 118 -11.25 0.78 -0.54
C LYS A 118 -10.53 1.81 -1.38
N CYS A 119 -9.24 2.08 -1.13
CA CYS A 119 -8.47 3.00 -1.94
C CYS A 119 -8.27 2.40 -3.35
N PRO A 120 -8.57 3.14 -4.43
CA PRO A 120 -8.45 2.62 -5.79
C PRO A 120 -7.01 2.61 -6.32
N CYS A 121 -6.09 3.31 -5.67
CA CYS A 121 -4.68 3.32 -6.00
C CYS A 121 -3.84 2.64 -4.89
N PRO A 122 -2.59 2.25 -5.20
CA PRO A 122 -1.66 1.72 -4.21
C PRO A 122 -1.57 2.58 -2.94
N VAL A 123 -1.50 1.90 -1.80
CA VAL A 123 -1.33 2.54 -0.49
C VAL A 123 -0.01 2.07 0.12
N LEU A 124 0.94 2.98 0.28
CA LEU A 124 2.16 2.74 1.04
C LEU A 124 1.92 3.01 2.52
N MET A 125 1.72 1.93 3.27
CA MET A 125 1.57 1.96 4.72
C MET A 125 2.93 1.86 5.41
N LEU A 126 3.33 2.89 6.14
CA LEU A 126 4.62 3.00 6.81
C LEU A 126 4.49 2.67 8.30
N LYS A 127 5.50 1.99 8.84
CA LYS A 127 5.60 1.82 10.29
C LYS A 127 6.04 3.13 10.96
N PRO A 128 5.53 3.47 12.14
CA PRO A 128 6.04 4.57 12.94
C PRO A 128 7.57 4.49 13.09
N GLY A 129 8.25 5.62 12.88
CA GLY A 129 9.71 5.69 12.94
C GLY A 129 10.47 5.10 11.73
N GLN A 130 9.80 4.59 10.70
CA GLN A 130 10.44 4.08 9.47
C GLN A 130 10.99 5.21 8.61
N LEU A 131 12.12 5.79 9.02
CA LEU A 131 12.76 6.93 8.37
C LEU A 131 13.93 6.54 7.45
N ASP A 132 14.25 5.26 7.33
CA ASP A 132 15.31 4.77 6.44
C ASP A 132 14.78 4.45 5.04
N ALA A 133 15.69 4.32 4.07
CA ALA A 133 15.33 3.86 2.73
C ALA A 133 15.00 2.35 2.72
N PHE A 134 14.23 1.91 1.72
CA PHE A 134 13.84 0.52 1.56
C PHE A 134 14.98 -0.31 0.94
N ASN A 135 15.86 -0.89 1.76
CA ASN A 135 17.02 -1.65 1.28
C ASN A 135 16.69 -3.09 0.84
N LYS A 136 15.62 -3.67 1.38
CA LYS A 136 15.16 -5.03 1.07
C LYS A 136 13.67 -4.99 0.85
N ILE A 137 13.24 -5.41 -0.34
CA ILE A 137 11.86 -5.35 -0.79
C ILE A 137 11.43 -6.78 -1.11
N LEU A 138 10.28 -7.19 -0.57
CA LEU A 138 9.66 -8.47 -0.88
C LEU A 138 8.38 -8.22 -1.66
N ALA A 139 8.38 -8.57 -2.95
CA ALA A 139 7.18 -8.62 -3.77
C ALA A 139 6.46 -9.95 -3.53
N THR A 140 5.28 -9.91 -2.93
CA THR A 140 4.44 -11.09 -2.72
C THR A 140 3.41 -11.21 -3.84
N VAL A 141 3.48 -12.30 -4.59
CA VAL A 141 2.61 -12.59 -5.73
C VAL A 141 1.86 -13.89 -5.49
N ASP A 142 0.74 -14.08 -6.18
CA ASP A 142 0.03 -15.36 -6.18
C ASP A 142 0.12 -15.99 -7.57
N VAL A 143 0.88 -17.09 -7.65
CA VAL A 143 1.05 -17.87 -8.89
C VAL A 143 0.29 -19.20 -8.85
N ASN A 144 -0.61 -19.37 -7.88
CA ASN A 144 -1.45 -20.55 -7.81
C ASN A 144 -2.49 -20.50 -8.96
N ASP A 145 -2.80 -21.66 -9.54
CA ASP A 145 -3.79 -21.77 -10.62
C ASP A 145 -5.20 -22.04 -10.08
N SER A 146 -5.40 -21.94 -8.76
CA SER A 146 -6.71 -22.10 -8.13
C SER A 146 -7.70 -21.14 -8.78
N PHE A 147 -8.77 -21.69 -9.35
CA PHE A 147 -9.82 -20.91 -10.03
C PHE A 147 -9.38 -20.17 -11.31
N ARG A 148 -8.22 -20.49 -11.90
CA ARG A 148 -7.76 -19.84 -13.15
C ARG A 148 -8.74 -19.98 -14.31
N GLU A 149 -9.50 -21.08 -14.34
CA GLU A 149 -10.57 -21.33 -15.31
C GLU A 149 -11.76 -20.36 -15.17
N LEU A 150 -11.88 -19.68 -14.02
CA LEU A 150 -12.91 -18.68 -13.74
C LEU A 150 -12.39 -17.24 -13.91
N ASP A 151 -11.11 -17.07 -14.27
CA ASP A 151 -10.45 -15.76 -14.42
C ASP A 151 -10.33 -15.36 -15.90
N ASP A 152 -11.48 -15.09 -16.53
CA ASP A 152 -11.57 -14.68 -17.94
C ASP A 152 -10.72 -13.43 -18.26
N GLU A 153 -10.55 -12.54 -17.28
CA GLU A 153 -9.83 -11.28 -17.43
C GLU A 153 -8.34 -11.33 -17.04
N GLN A 154 -7.83 -12.48 -16.60
CA GLN A 154 -6.47 -12.63 -16.07
C GLN A 154 -6.19 -11.61 -14.95
N VAL A 155 -7.17 -11.41 -14.06
CA VAL A 155 -7.11 -10.49 -12.92
C VAL A 155 -5.88 -10.78 -12.06
N GLN A 156 -5.57 -12.05 -11.81
CA GLN A 156 -4.41 -12.42 -10.99
C GLN A 156 -3.09 -12.04 -11.67
N ASP A 157 -2.96 -12.26 -12.97
CA ASP A 157 -1.76 -11.89 -13.73
C ASP A 157 -1.57 -10.36 -13.75
N LYS A 158 -2.66 -9.60 -13.93
CA LYS A 158 -2.65 -8.12 -13.84
C LYS A 158 -2.23 -7.63 -12.46
N LEU A 159 -2.72 -8.26 -11.39
CA LEU A 159 -2.36 -7.93 -10.02
C LEU A 159 -0.88 -8.22 -9.73
N ASN A 160 -0.40 -9.40 -10.14
CA ASN A 160 1.01 -9.76 -10.02
C ASN A 160 1.91 -8.75 -10.75
N GLN A 161 1.53 -8.33 -11.96
CA GLN A 161 2.24 -7.28 -12.69
C GLN A 161 2.25 -5.95 -11.94
N ALA A 162 1.13 -5.54 -11.35
CA ALA A 162 1.03 -4.31 -10.57
C ALA A 162 1.94 -4.34 -9.33
N VAL A 163 1.93 -5.44 -8.57
CA VAL A 163 2.82 -5.66 -7.42
C VAL A 163 4.29 -5.58 -7.85
N MET A 164 4.65 -6.25 -8.94
CA MET A 164 6.02 -6.26 -9.44
C MET A 164 6.47 -4.87 -9.91
N LYS A 165 5.61 -4.13 -10.63
CA LYS A 165 5.90 -2.73 -11.04
C LYS A 165 6.16 -1.82 -9.85
N CYS A 166 5.28 -1.86 -8.83
CA CYS A 166 5.45 -1.06 -7.61
C CYS A 166 6.75 -1.42 -6.89
N SER A 167 7.05 -2.72 -6.79
CA SER A 167 8.24 -3.22 -6.09
C SER A 167 9.54 -2.81 -6.80
N VAL A 168 9.54 -2.82 -8.14
CA VAL A 168 10.66 -2.30 -8.95
C VAL A 168 10.81 -0.80 -8.75
N ALA A 169 9.72 -0.02 -8.85
CA ALA A 169 9.76 1.43 -8.66
C ALA A 169 10.35 1.82 -7.29
N LEU A 170 9.98 1.10 -6.22
CA LEU A 170 10.55 1.30 -4.88
C LEU A 170 12.03 0.88 -4.76
N SER A 171 12.52 0.01 -5.65
CA SER A 171 13.90 -0.49 -5.65
C SER A 171 14.88 0.34 -6.49
N LEU A 172 14.40 1.20 -7.39
CA LEU A 172 15.27 1.94 -8.33
C LEU A 172 16.10 3.08 -7.71
N PRO A 173 15.58 3.87 -6.75
CA PRO A 173 16.30 5.06 -6.28
C PRO A 173 17.64 4.77 -5.58
N LYS A 174 17.80 3.56 -5.02
CA LYS A 174 19.00 3.13 -4.29
C LYS A 174 19.27 1.66 -4.57
N PRO A 175 20.53 1.18 -4.39
CA PRO A 175 20.82 -0.25 -4.49
C PRO A 175 20.04 -1.02 -3.41
N SER A 176 18.91 -1.60 -3.83
CA SER A 176 18.02 -2.37 -2.98
C SER A 176 17.90 -3.80 -3.50
N GLU A 177 17.81 -4.76 -2.59
CA GLU A 177 17.54 -6.15 -2.93
C GLU A 177 16.03 -6.34 -3.14
N LEU A 178 15.64 -6.73 -4.35
CA LEU A 178 14.27 -7.14 -4.65
C LEU A 178 14.15 -8.67 -4.62
N HIS A 179 13.41 -9.17 -3.64
CA HIS A 179 13.02 -10.57 -3.49
C HIS A 179 11.59 -10.75 -3.99
N VAL A 180 11.29 -11.89 -4.60
CA VAL A 180 9.92 -12.23 -5.04
C VAL A 180 9.52 -13.53 -4.39
N GLY A 181 8.35 -13.55 -3.75
CA GLY A 181 7.84 -14.72 -3.04
C GLY A 181 6.40 -15.04 -3.41
N SER A 182 6.07 -16.32 -3.42
CA SER A 182 4.70 -16.82 -3.45
C SER A 182 4.51 -17.85 -2.36
N ALA A 183 3.35 -17.81 -1.71
CA ALA A 183 2.89 -18.92 -0.88
C ALA A 183 2.15 -19.94 -1.75
N TRP A 184 2.19 -21.19 -1.34
CA TRP A 184 1.41 -22.28 -1.93
C TRP A 184 0.90 -23.18 -0.80
N ASP A 185 -0.14 -23.93 -1.10
CA ASP A 185 -0.76 -24.88 -0.19
C ASP A 185 -1.12 -26.16 -0.95
N ALA A 186 -0.98 -27.31 -0.29
CA ALA A 186 -1.35 -28.61 -0.84
C ALA A 186 -2.82 -28.87 -0.54
N TYR A 187 -3.69 -28.57 -1.51
CA TYR A 187 -5.14 -28.70 -1.33
C TYR A 187 -5.52 -30.09 -0.80
N ALA A 188 -6.21 -30.10 0.34
CA ALA A 188 -6.71 -31.31 1.00
C ALA A 188 -5.62 -32.31 1.45
N GLU A 189 -4.37 -31.89 1.66
CA GLU A 189 -3.31 -32.75 2.19
C GLU A 189 -3.74 -33.48 3.48
N ASP A 190 -4.25 -32.75 4.47
CA ASP A 190 -4.71 -33.33 5.75
C ASP A 190 -5.76 -34.43 5.55
N TRP A 191 -6.68 -34.22 4.60
CA TRP A 191 -7.71 -35.21 4.28
C TRP A 191 -7.12 -36.43 3.56
N LEU A 192 -6.17 -36.24 2.66
CA LEU A 192 -5.48 -37.33 1.96
C LEU A 192 -4.62 -38.18 2.91
N ARG A 193 -3.99 -37.56 3.91
CA ARG A 193 -3.14 -38.26 4.89
C ARG A 193 -3.94 -38.96 5.99
N TYR A 194 -4.93 -38.28 6.54
CA TYR A 194 -5.56 -38.69 7.80
C TYR A 194 -7.06 -38.98 7.68
N GLY A 195 -7.65 -38.77 6.50
CA GLY A 195 -9.07 -39.01 6.26
C GLY A 195 -9.42 -40.50 6.35
N THR A 196 -10.45 -40.84 7.12
CA THR A 196 -10.91 -42.23 7.33
C THR A 196 -11.25 -42.98 6.04
N PHE A 197 -11.53 -42.26 4.95
CA PHE A 197 -11.86 -42.81 3.63
C PHE A 197 -10.83 -42.44 2.54
N ALA A 198 -9.68 -41.90 2.91
CA ALA A 198 -8.58 -41.70 1.97
C ALA A 198 -7.89 -43.05 1.71
N HIS A 199 -7.62 -43.35 0.45
CA HIS A 199 -7.00 -44.60 0.01
C HIS A 199 -5.58 -44.39 -0.56
N GLN A 200 -4.99 -43.21 -0.34
CA GLN A 200 -3.64 -42.90 -0.83
C GLN A 200 -2.58 -43.32 0.20
N SER A 201 -1.44 -43.81 -0.26
CA SER A 201 -0.28 -44.03 0.61
C SER A 201 0.41 -42.71 0.95
N ASP A 202 1.18 -42.68 2.03
CA ASP A 202 2.00 -41.52 2.41
C ASP A 202 2.92 -41.06 1.27
N GLU A 203 3.52 -42.01 0.54
CA GLU A 203 4.37 -41.74 -0.63
C GLU A 203 3.61 -41.01 -1.74
N GLN A 204 2.37 -41.42 -2.03
CA GLN A 204 1.53 -40.74 -3.03
C GLN A 204 1.15 -39.31 -2.60
N VAL A 205 0.94 -39.09 -1.30
CA VAL A 205 0.66 -37.74 -0.79
C VAL A 205 1.92 -36.87 -0.79
N ASP A 206 3.07 -37.41 -0.42
CA ASP A 206 4.36 -36.70 -0.48
C ASP A 206 4.71 -36.28 -1.91
N ASP A 207 4.50 -37.16 -2.89
CA ASP A 207 4.68 -36.85 -4.31
C ASP A 207 3.74 -35.73 -4.76
N TYR A 208 2.48 -35.74 -4.32
CA TYR A 208 1.50 -34.69 -4.62
C TYR A 208 1.93 -33.32 -4.04
N VAL A 209 2.34 -33.30 -2.77
CA VAL A 209 2.80 -32.09 -2.07
C VAL A 209 4.05 -31.52 -2.75
N GLU A 210 5.03 -32.38 -3.06
CA GLU A 210 6.25 -31.96 -3.74
C GLU A 210 6.00 -31.48 -5.17
N GLN A 211 5.03 -32.07 -5.88
CA GLN A 211 4.59 -31.58 -7.18
C GLN A 211 4.01 -30.16 -7.08
N GLY A 212 3.13 -29.90 -6.10
CA GLY A 212 2.59 -28.57 -5.84
C GLY A 212 3.67 -27.52 -5.56
N ARG A 213 4.66 -27.89 -4.73
CA ARG A 213 5.84 -27.04 -4.45
C ARG A 213 6.64 -26.72 -5.71
N ARG A 214 6.92 -27.73 -6.56
CA ARG A 214 7.68 -27.57 -7.82
C ARG A 214 6.93 -26.71 -8.82
N ASP A 215 5.61 -26.87 -8.91
CA ASP A 215 4.78 -26.09 -9.81
C ASP A 215 4.75 -24.61 -9.41
N CYS A 216 4.57 -24.31 -8.12
CA CYS A 216 4.68 -22.95 -7.59
C CYS A 216 6.05 -22.33 -7.90
N ALA A 217 7.14 -23.04 -7.61
CA ALA A 217 8.49 -22.58 -7.88
C ALA A 217 8.74 -22.29 -9.37
N THR A 218 8.27 -23.16 -10.26
CA THR A 218 8.40 -23.02 -11.71
C THR A 218 7.64 -21.80 -12.23
N LYS A 219 6.41 -21.59 -11.76
CA LYS A 219 5.59 -20.43 -12.16
C LYS A 219 6.17 -19.12 -11.64
N LEU A 220 6.66 -19.11 -10.40
CA LEU A 220 7.33 -17.95 -9.82
C LEU A 220 8.58 -17.58 -10.64
N ALA A 221 9.41 -18.56 -11.00
CA ALA A 221 10.59 -18.34 -11.85
C ALA A 221 10.22 -17.79 -13.24
N ARG A 222 9.13 -18.27 -13.83
CA ARG A 222 8.60 -17.77 -15.10
C ARG A 222 8.14 -16.31 -15.00
N LEU A 223 7.43 -15.94 -13.93
CA LEU A 223 7.00 -14.56 -13.70
C LEU A 223 8.21 -13.62 -13.59
N VAL A 224 9.21 -14.00 -12.78
CA VAL A 224 10.45 -13.23 -12.59
C VAL A 224 11.19 -13.05 -13.92
N THR A 225 11.33 -14.11 -14.71
CA THR A 225 12.01 -14.05 -16.01
C THR A 225 11.29 -13.15 -17.00
N THR A 226 9.97 -13.20 -17.02
CA THR A 226 9.14 -12.38 -17.92
C THR A 226 9.28 -10.89 -17.57
N MET A 227 9.23 -10.56 -16.28
CA MET A 227 9.38 -9.18 -15.81
C MET A 227 10.80 -8.64 -16.03
N GLY A 228 11.84 -9.45 -15.83
CA GLY A 228 13.22 -9.04 -16.09
C GLY A 228 13.46 -8.61 -17.54
N ARG A 229 12.79 -9.26 -18.51
CA ARG A 229 12.83 -8.87 -19.92
C ARG A 229 12.13 -7.54 -20.17
N SER A 230 10.95 -7.32 -19.57
CA SER A 230 10.20 -6.07 -19.71
C SER A 230 10.94 -4.88 -19.11
N VAL A 231 11.56 -5.03 -17.95
CA VAL A 231 12.36 -3.96 -17.31
C VAL A 231 13.59 -3.62 -18.15
N SER A 232 14.26 -4.61 -18.72
CA SER A 232 15.42 -4.39 -19.60
C SER A 232 15.04 -3.68 -20.90
N ALA A 233 13.85 -3.99 -21.46
CA ALA A 233 13.36 -3.35 -22.69
C ALA A 233 13.03 -1.86 -22.50
N THR A 234 12.44 -1.48 -21.36
CA THR A 234 12.10 -0.08 -21.04
C THR A 234 13.36 0.78 -20.80
N GLN A 235 14.46 0.20 -20.35
CA GLN A 235 15.75 0.90 -20.19
C GLN A 235 16.51 1.12 -21.52
N THR A 236 16.13 0.41 -22.59
CA THR A 236 16.79 0.50 -23.91
C THR A 236 16.08 1.39 -24.93
N ALA A 237 14.94 1.98 -24.59
CA ALA A 237 14.25 2.92 -25.46
C ALA A 237 14.96 4.31 -25.39
N PRO A 238 15.43 4.88 -26.52
CA PRO A 238 15.98 6.23 -26.51
C PRO A 238 14.85 7.23 -26.22
N GLY A 239 15.08 8.13 -25.27
CA GLY A 239 14.21 9.27 -24.97
C GLY A 239 14.23 10.34 -26.05
#